data_AF-A0A850J5L0-F1
#
_entry.id   AF-A0A850J5L0-F1
#
_cell.length_a   1.000
_cell.length_b   1.000
_cell.length_c   1.000
_cell.angle_alpha   90.00
_cell.angle_beta   90.00
_cell.angle_gamma   90.00
#
_symmetry.space_group_name_H-M   'P 1'
#
loop_
_entity.id
_entity.type
_entity.pdbx_description
1 polymer ?
#
loop_
_entity_poly.entity_id
_entity_poly.type
_entity_poly.pdbx_seq_one_letter_code
_entity_poly.pdbx_strand_id
1 'polypeptide(L)'
;MGIGLSVTVNESPDGRRIVHYDGQSFELTSSSGEVICPAGDGTALHHSRTCTHMVGYEDGWKIYPDPDRELWRRLLEAASAEDVRGRQAFAEGIGLRNGTGRPVSKVCQTCTLVPLPSVSGMTTAAKPLSKALAEFDRAARADQIAEADAEIAQVVRDFPLDAWPTMPLERYALGTDVYQDSFCHRMEFGTDALCSMRGGSAAKHIIFRRKKEGVWRYPSEYDDEQNAWENVRAGLIEAFETIQAGQLSEIDTIASIRPLPALTAKAISCYFPGTLIPVTSRDHVRKLIFHLSGERTHLDAFAAHERLKQCEVAAKNPERPYLLLIDEINRGDIPKILGELITLLEPDKRGMHVTLPSGGRFAVPSNVHILGTMNTADRSIRLLDSALRRRFAFHELLPDTDVLDGQKVGDVDLGLLLRELNRRVVKELGRERQIGHSFFMPGGELVDSESDLAAIVRTEVLPLLQEYAYDDYSMLSRFLGQEIVDVQTHTVAGLSDERLVEALSSELQANAGE
;
A
#
# COMPACT_ATOMS: atom_id res chain seq x y z
N MET A 1 7.87 -1.52 -37.45
CA MET A 1 8.58 -2.73 -37.00
C MET A 1 8.16 -3.01 -35.57
N GLY A 2 7.45 -4.12 -35.38
CA GLY A 2 7.24 -4.87 -34.13
C GLY A 2 6.77 -4.14 -32.87
N ILE A 3 5.45 -4.03 -32.67
CA ILE A 3 4.85 -3.92 -31.33
C ILE A 3 4.91 -5.33 -30.73
N GLY A 4 6.05 -5.71 -30.14
CA GLY A 4 6.26 -7.05 -29.63
C GLY A 4 5.36 -7.33 -28.42
N LEU A 5 4.41 -8.26 -28.56
CA LEU A 5 3.77 -8.93 -27.44
C LEU A 5 4.85 -9.64 -26.61
N SER A 6 5.03 -9.26 -25.35
CA SER A 6 6.08 -9.84 -24.51
C SER A 6 5.67 -11.25 -24.03
N VAL A 7 6.38 -12.28 -24.49
CA VAL A 7 6.36 -13.59 -23.84
C VAL A 7 7.15 -13.46 -22.54
N THR A 8 6.52 -13.70 -21.40
CA THR A 8 7.21 -13.74 -20.10
C THR A 8 7.26 -15.17 -19.59
N VAL A 9 8.42 -15.59 -19.10
CA VAL A 9 8.62 -16.91 -18.50
C VAL A 9 9.00 -16.72 -17.03
N ASN A 10 8.19 -17.26 -16.14
CA ASN A 10 8.41 -17.29 -14.70
C ASN A 10 8.75 -18.72 -14.28
N GLU A 11 9.60 -18.90 -13.28
CA GLU A 11 9.85 -20.21 -12.68
C GLU A 11 9.10 -20.28 -11.35
N SER A 12 8.29 -21.32 -11.14
CA SER A 12 7.60 -21.55 -9.88
C SER A 12 8.54 -22.17 -8.84
N PRO A 13 8.22 -22.07 -7.54
CA PRO A 13 9.06 -22.62 -6.47
C PRO A 13 9.33 -24.13 -6.54
N ASP A 14 8.51 -24.88 -7.30
CA ASP A 14 8.67 -26.32 -7.56
C ASP A 14 9.40 -26.63 -8.88
N GLY A 15 10.05 -25.62 -9.48
CA GLY A 15 10.90 -25.76 -10.67
C GLY A 15 10.15 -25.84 -12.00
N ARG A 16 8.84 -25.57 -12.03
CA ARG A 16 8.07 -25.51 -13.27
C ARG A 16 8.23 -24.15 -13.94
N ARG A 17 8.30 -24.13 -15.27
CA ARG A 17 8.37 -22.88 -16.04
C ARG A 17 6.98 -22.48 -16.48
N ILE A 18 6.45 -21.38 -15.95
CA ILE A 18 5.15 -20.81 -16.31
C ILE A 18 5.36 -19.72 -17.37
N VAL A 19 4.77 -19.92 -18.53
CA VAL A 19 4.80 -18.99 -19.65
C VAL A 19 3.51 -18.21 -19.69
N HIS A 20 3.61 -16.89 -19.63
CA HIS A 20 2.51 -16.01 -19.94
C HIS A 20 2.67 -15.51 -21.36
N TYR A 21 1.69 -15.84 -22.18
CA TYR A 21 1.64 -15.49 -23.57
C TYR A 21 0.19 -15.24 -23.96
N ASP A 22 -0.05 -14.10 -24.62
CA ASP A 22 -1.38 -13.72 -25.10
C ASP A 22 -2.46 -13.76 -23.98
N GLY A 23 -2.10 -13.25 -22.79
CA GLY A 23 -2.99 -13.19 -21.63
C GLY A 23 -3.44 -14.54 -21.04
N GLN A 24 -2.84 -15.64 -21.48
CA GLN A 24 -3.03 -16.98 -20.93
C GLN A 24 -1.73 -17.47 -20.26
N SER A 25 -1.89 -18.35 -19.28
CA SER A 25 -0.78 -18.98 -18.56
C SER A 25 -0.68 -20.44 -18.95
N PHE A 26 0.53 -20.84 -19.32
CA PHE A 26 0.87 -22.20 -19.72
C PHE A 26 2.01 -22.72 -18.86
N GLU A 27 2.01 -24.01 -18.59
CA GLU A 27 3.20 -24.71 -18.12
C GLU A 27 4.05 -25.10 -19.33
N LEU A 28 5.29 -24.63 -19.36
CA LEU A 28 6.29 -25.00 -20.35
C LEU A 28 6.90 -26.34 -19.96
N THR A 29 6.70 -27.32 -20.83
CA THR A 29 7.28 -28.64 -20.67
C THR A 29 8.77 -28.61 -21.03
N SER A 30 9.53 -29.50 -20.40
CA SER A 30 10.95 -29.67 -20.72
C SER A 30 11.15 -30.11 -22.17
N SER A 31 11.99 -29.37 -22.91
CA SER A 31 12.47 -29.76 -24.23
C SER A 31 13.77 -30.56 -24.11
N SER A 32 13.94 -31.57 -24.96
CA SER A 32 15.18 -32.35 -25.09
C SER A 32 16.30 -31.61 -25.84
N GLY A 33 16.10 -30.32 -26.19
CA GLY A 33 17.01 -29.55 -27.05
C GLY A 33 16.74 -29.74 -28.54
N GLU A 34 15.56 -30.26 -28.88
CA GLU A 34 15.07 -30.42 -30.24
C GLU A 34 13.60 -30.00 -30.29
N VAL A 35 13.14 -29.54 -31.46
CA VAL A 35 11.71 -29.38 -31.75
C VAL A 35 11.30 -30.32 -32.88
N ILE A 36 10.10 -30.86 -32.77
CA ILE A 36 9.55 -31.80 -33.73
C ILE A 36 8.40 -31.12 -34.46
N CYS A 37 8.43 -31.14 -35.79
CA CYS A 37 7.37 -30.68 -36.67
C CYS A 37 6.66 -31.88 -37.31
N PRO A 38 5.32 -31.85 -37.43
CA PRO A 38 4.50 -32.99 -37.87
C PRO A 38 4.79 -33.41 -39.31
N ALA A 39 4.50 -34.66 -39.64
CA ALA A 39 4.64 -35.21 -41.00
C ALA A 39 3.63 -34.63 -41.99
N GLY A 40 2.41 -34.37 -41.52
CA GLY A 40 1.28 -33.90 -42.34
C GLY A 40 1.22 -32.39 -42.53
N ASP A 41 0.01 -31.85 -42.54
CA ASP A 41 -0.30 -30.44 -42.77
C ASP A 41 -0.27 -29.57 -41.50
N GLY A 42 -0.06 -30.18 -40.33
CA GLY A 42 0.01 -29.49 -39.04
C GLY A 42 1.10 -28.41 -39.00
N THR A 43 0.82 -27.32 -38.29
CA THR A 43 1.70 -26.14 -38.23
C THR A 43 2.20 -25.82 -36.82
N ALA A 44 2.05 -26.75 -35.89
CA ALA A 44 2.57 -26.61 -34.53
C ALA A 44 3.95 -27.27 -34.41
N LEU A 45 4.86 -26.64 -33.67
CA LEU A 45 6.05 -27.32 -33.16
C LEU A 45 5.75 -28.04 -31.83
N HIS A 46 6.47 -29.12 -31.57
CA HIS A 46 6.27 -30.02 -30.43
C HIS A 46 7.59 -30.26 -29.68
N HIS A 47 7.55 -30.34 -28.35
CA HIS A 47 8.72 -30.72 -27.52
C HIS A 47 8.75 -32.22 -27.16
N SER A 48 7.67 -32.96 -27.40
CA SER A 48 7.60 -34.40 -27.10
C SER A 48 7.27 -35.24 -28.32
N ARG A 49 8.07 -36.30 -28.54
CA ARG A 49 7.84 -37.36 -29.54
C ARG A 49 6.62 -38.23 -29.22
N THR A 50 6.19 -38.24 -27.96
CA THR A 50 5.01 -39.00 -27.52
C THR A 50 3.73 -38.18 -27.51
N CYS A 51 3.75 -36.98 -28.10
CA CYS A 51 2.56 -36.14 -28.21
C CYS A 51 1.46 -36.87 -29.00
N THR A 52 0.26 -36.94 -28.46
CA THR A 52 -0.90 -37.61 -29.06
C THR A 52 -1.24 -37.10 -30.47
N HIS A 53 -0.90 -35.85 -30.78
CA HIS A 53 -1.07 -35.25 -32.11
C HIS A 53 -0.07 -35.77 -33.16
N MET A 54 0.95 -36.52 -32.75
CA MET A 54 2.08 -36.95 -33.59
C MET A 54 2.09 -38.47 -33.83
N VAL A 55 1.45 -39.25 -32.95
CA VAL A 55 1.48 -40.73 -32.93
C VAL A 55 0.98 -41.33 -34.26
N GLY A 56 1.74 -42.29 -34.81
CA GLY A 56 1.39 -43.03 -36.03
C GLY A 56 1.87 -42.40 -37.34
N TYR A 57 2.69 -41.33 -37.27
CA TYR A 57 3.24 -40.62 -38.43
C TYR A 57 4.76 -40.39 -38.33
N GLU A 58 5.46 -41.26 -37.59
CA GLU A 58 6.85 -41.11 -37.16
C GLU A 58 7.81 -40.91 -38.34
N ASP A 59 7.61 -41.66 -39.43
CA ASP A 59 8.50 -41.68 -40.60
C ASP A 59 8.57 -40.34 -41.37
N GLY A 60 7.61 -39.44 -41.14
CA GLY A 60 7.53 -38.16 -41.84
C GLY A 60 7.88 -36.92 -41.00
N TRP A 61 8.23 -37.08 -39.72
CA TRP A 61 8.53 -35.93 -38.86
C TRP A 61 9.79 -35.18 -39.31
N LYS A 62 9.78 -33.86 -39.12
CA LYS A 62 10.98 -33.02 -39.28
C LYS A 62 11.46 -32.59 -37.90
N ILE A 63 12.71 -32.93 -37.58
CA ILE A 63 13.32 -32.62 -36.29
C ILE A 63 14.37 -31.54 -36.52
N TYR A 64 14.32 -30.51 -35.69
CA TYR A 64 15.23 -29.38 -35.74
C TYR A 64 15.96 -29.23 -34.40
N PRO A 65 17.27 -28.91 -34.42
CA PRO A 65 18.00 -28.62 -33.19
C PRO A 65 17.50 -27.31 -32.56
N ASP A 66 17.31 -27.32 -31.25
CA ASP A 66 16.98 -26.14 -30.43
C ASP A 66 17.86 -26.15 -29.16
N PRO A 67 19.19 -25.93 -29.30
CA PRO A 67 20.13 -26.04 -28.19
C PRO A 67 19.84 -25.05 -27.05
N ASP A 68 19.26 -23.90 -27.39
CA ASP A 68 18.89 -22.85 -26.43
C ASP A 68 17.51 -23.07 -25.80
N ARG A 69 16.70 -24.01 -26.32
CA ARG A 69 15.34 -24.36 -25.84
C ARG A 69 14.34 -23.20 -25.88
N GLU A 70 14.55 -22.24 -26.77
CA GLU A 70 13.78 -21.00 -26.89
C GLU A 70 13.22 -20.80 -28.31
N LEU A 71 13.24 -21.83 -29.17
CA LEU A 71 12.68 -21.71 -30.52
C LEU A 71 11.16 -21.51 -30.51
N TRP A 72 10.46 -22.12 -29.54
CA TRP A 72 9.04 -21.87 -29.28
C TRP A 72 8.77 -20.40 -28.95
N ARG A 73 9.64 -19.77 -28.15
CA ARG A 73 9.50 -18.37 -27.72
C ARG A 73 9.75 -17.42 -28.87
N ARG A 74 10.85 -17.63 -29.61
CA ARG A 74 11.19 -16.83 -30.80
C ARG A 74 10.08 -16.86 -31.85
N LEU A 75 9.44 -18.02 -32.05
CA LEU A 75 8.28 -18.15 -32.94
C LEU A 75 7.07 -17.34 -32.44
N LEU A 76 6.81 -17.31 -31.13
CA LEU A 76 5.71 -16.56 -30.54
C LEU A 76 5.96 -15.05 -30.51
N GLU A 77 7.21 -14.62 -30.32
CA GLU A 77 7.63 -13.21 -30.30
C GLU A 77 7.76 -12.60 -31.71
N ALA A 78 7.95 -13.43 -32.74
CA ALA A 78 8.07 -12.99 -34.13
C ALA A 78 6.84 -12.20 -34.64
N ALA A 79 5.64 -12.59 -34.19
CA ALA A 79 4.40 -11.87 -34.48
C ALA A 79 3.27 -12.29 -33.52
N SER A 80 2.19 -11.49 -33.45
CA SER A 80 1.01 -11.76 -32.63
C SER A 80 0.31 -13.08 -32.98
N ALA A 81 -0.52 -13.61 -32.07
CA ALA A 81 -1.30 -14.84 -32.33
C ALA A 81 -2.17 -14.73 -33.59
N GLU A 82 -2.70 -13.54 -33.85
CA GLU A 82 -3.55 -13.24 -35.00
C GLU A 82 -2.76 -13.07 -36.32
N ASP A 83 -1.44 -12.83 -36.24
CA ASP A 83 -0.58 -12.66 -37.41
C ASP A 83 0.15 -13.97 -37.75
N VAL A 84 -0.64 -14.90 -38.28
CA VAL A 84 -0.13 -16.20 -38.75
C VAL A 84 0.94 -16.03 -39.83
N ARG A 85 0.80 -15.03 -40.71
CA ARG A 85 1.75 -14.80 -41.81
C ARG A 85 3.09 -14.29 -41.29
N GLY A 86 3.11 -13.42 -40.29
CA GLY A 86 4.35 -12.97 -39.64
C GLY A 86 5.12 -14.12 -38.99
N ARG A 87 4.42 -15.04 -38.33
CA ARG A 87 5.06 -16.25 -37.77
C ARG A 87 5.57 -17.20 -38.82
N GLN A 88 4.79 -17.40 -39.90
CA GLN A 88 5.24 -18.19 -41.04
C GLN A 88 6.49 -17.57 -41.68
N ALA A 89 6.53 -16.25 -41.87
CA ALA A 89 7.70 -15.57 -42.42
C ALA A 89 8.96 -15.76 -41.55
N PHE A 90 8.81 -15.69 -40.23
CA PHE A 90 9.91 -16.06 -39.31
C PHE A 90 10.34 -17.51 -39.49
N ALA A 91 9.40 -18.46 -39.45
CA ALA A 91 9.68 -19.88 -39.61
C ALA A 91 10.35 -20.19 -40.96
N GLU A 92 9.95 -19.51 -42.04
CA GLU A 92 10.60 -19.60 -43.34
C GLU A 92 12.04 -19.09 -43.32
N GLY A 93 12.28 -17.95 -42.66
CA GLY A 93 13.61 -17.35 -42.54
C GLY A 93 14.63 -18.24 -41.84
N ILE A 94 14.18 -19.15 -40.97
CA ILE A 94 15.02 -20.10 -40.24
C ILE A 94 14.87 -21.55 -40.72
N GLY A 95 14.10 -21.79 -41.79
CA GLY A 95 13.90 -23.12 -42.37
C GLY A 95 13.03 -24.09 -41.56
N LEU A 96 12.26 -23.60 -40.57
CA LEU A 96 11.42 -24.38 -39.68
C LEU A 96 10.10 -24.79 -40.37
N ARG A 97 10.06 -25.99 -40.97
CA ARG A 97 8.98 -26.49 -41.81
C ARG A 97 8.52 -27.89 -41.36
N ASN A 98 7.27 -28.22 -41.64
CA ASN A 98 6.72 -29.55 -41.40
C ASN A 98 7.12 -30.56 -42.51
N GLY A 99 6.67 -31.81 -42.40
CA GLY A 99 6.98 -32.89 -43.36
C GLY A 99 6.47 -32.65 -44.79
N THR A 100 5.43 -31.82 -44.96
CA THR A 100 4.93 -31.37 -46.27
C THR A 100 5.61 -30.11 -46.81
N GLY A 101 6.57 -29.55 -46.08
CA GLY A 101 7.32 -28.34 -46.46
C GLY A 101 6.63 -27.02 -46.09
N ARG A 102 5.51 -27.04 -45.35
CA ARG A 102 4.84 -25.82 -44.89
C ARG A 102 5.54 -25.23 -43.65
N PRO A 103 5.66 -23.91 -43.52
CA PRO A 103 6.24 -23.27 -42.34
C PRO A 103 5.33 -23.46 -41.12
N VAL A 104 5.93 -23.70 -39.95
CA VAL A 104 5.17 -23.73 -38.69
C VAL A 104 4.76 -22.32 -38.27
N SER A 105 3.66 -22.23 -37.53
CA SER A 105 3.11 -20.96 -37.06
C SER A 105 2.56 -21.01 -35.62
N LYS A 106 2.57 -22.19 -35.01
CA LYS A 106 2.00 -22.45 -33.69
C LYS A 106 2.95 -23.26 -32.81
N VAL A 107 2.61 -23.30 -31.54
CA VAL A 107 3.25 -24.13 -30.53
C VAL A 107 2.22 -25.11 -29.97
N CYS A 108 2.58 -26.37 -29.79
CA CYS A 108 1.65 -27.38 -29.32
C CYS A 108 1.22 -27.13 -27.87
N GLN A 109 -0.10 -27.06 -27.64
CA GLN A 109 -0.67 -26.85 -26.30
C GLN A 109 -0.84 -28.13 -25.48
N THR A 110 -0.29 -29.26 -25.92
CA THR A 110 -0.35 -30.53 -25.18
C THR A 110 1.02 -31.00 -24.73
N CYS A 111 2.06 -30.64 -25.48
CA CYS A 111 3.41 -31.10 -25.17
C CYS A 111 4.45 -30.01 -25.15
N THR A 112 4.11 -28.74 -25.41
CA THR A 112 5.05 -27.61 -25.33
C THR A 112 4.57 -26.54 -24.36
N LEU A 113 3.39 -25.95 -24.60
CA LEU A 113 2.77 -24.97 -23.70
C LEU A 113 1.45 -25.54 -23.18
N VAL A 114 1.52 -26.35 -22.13
CA VAL A 114 0.33 -27.02 -21.57
C VAL A 114 -0.51 -25.98 -20.83
N PRO A 115 -1.77 -25.71 -21.23
CA PRO A 115 -2.63 -24.78 -20.51
C PRO A 115 -2.77 -25.22 -19.06
N LEU A 116 -2.56 -24.30 -18.13
CA LEU A 116 -2.88 -24.58 -16.73
C LEU A 116 -4.40 -24.72 -16.61
N PRO A 117 -4.94 -25.88 -16.22
CA PRO A 117 -6.38 -26.02 -16.04
C PRO A 117 -6.77 -25.21 -14.80
N SER A 118 -7.78 -24.35 -14.94
CA SER A 118 -8.64 -23.78 -13.88
C SER A 118 -8.17 -23.90 -12.42
N VAL A 119 -7.88 -22.79 -11.76
CA VAL A 119 -7.84 -22.74 -10.28
C VAL A 119 -9.29 -22.84 -9.76
N SER A 120 -9.61 -23.99 -9.14
CA SER A 120 -10.90 -24.27 -8.50
C SER A 120 -12.11 -24.42 -9.44
N GLY A 121 -11.96 -25.15 -10.54
CA GLY A 121 -13.09 -25.53 -11.41
C GLY A 121 -13.69 -24.40 -12.27
N MET A 122 -13.08 -23.20 -12.28
CA MET A 122 -13.45 -22.13 -13.20
C MET A 122 -12.54 -22.15 -14.43
N THR A 123 -13.11 -22.42 -15.60
CA THR A 123 -12.50 -22.20 -16.91
C THR A 123 -11.99 -20.75 -17.00
N THR A 124 -10.74 -20.57 -17.41
CA THR A 124 -10.20 -19.25 -17.77
C THR A 124 -11.04 -18.67 -18.90
N ALA A 125 -11.26 -17.34 -18.88
CA ALA A 125 -12.12 -16.68 -19.85
C ALA A 125 -11.69 -16.99 -21.30
N ALA A 126 -12.66 -17.06 -22.21
CA ALA A 126 -12.48 -17.33 -23.65
C ALA A 126 -11.62 -16.29 -24.40
N LYS A 127 -11.03 -15.31 -23.69
CA LYS A 127 -10.35 -14.15 -24.26
C LYS A 127 -9.25 -13.60 -23.33
N PRO A 128 -8.10 -13.15 -23.87
CA PRO A 128 -7.02 -12.51 -23.09
C PRO A 128 -7.50 -11.27 -22.33
N LEU A 129 -7.02 -11.05 -21.08
CA LEU A 129 -7.38 -9.88 -20.27
C LEU A 129 -7.06 -8.54 -20.95
N SER A 130 -5.91 -8.44 -21.62
CA SER A 130 -5.51 -7.27 -22.41
C SER A 130 -6.53 -6.93 -23.51
N LYS A 131 -7.04 -7.95 -24.21
CA LYS A 131 -8.05 -7.81 -25.26
C LYS A 131 -9.44 -7.54 -24.67
N ALA A 132 -9.75 -8.07 -23.50
CA ALA A 132 -10.97 -7.73 -22.77
C ALA A 132 -10.96 -6.26 -22.32
N LEU A 133 -9.83 -5.75 -21.83
CA LEU A 133 -9.65 -4.35 -21.43
C LEU A 133 -9.70 -3.40 -22.62
N ALA A 134 -9.05 -3.74 -23.74
CA ALA A 134 -9.05 -2.91 -24.95
C ALA A 134 -10.45 -2.77 -25.59
N GLU A 135 -11.28 -3.80 -25.48
CA GLU A 135 -12.67 -3.78 -25.96
C GLU A 135 -13.68 -3.35 -24.88
N PHE A 136 -13.22 -3.01 -23.66
CA PHE A 136 -14.10 -2.60 -22.58
C PHE A 136 -14.61 -1.17 -22.82
N ASP A 137 -15.85 -1.07 -23.30
CA ASP A 137 -16.53 0.19 -23.45
C ASP A 137 -17.06 0.69 -22.09
N ARG A 138 -16.41 1.72 -21.55
CA ARG A 138 -16.82 2.36 -20.31
C ARG A 138 -18.13 3.14 -20.46
N ALA A 139 -18.37 3.73 -21.64
CA ALA A 139 -19.58 4.51 -21.89
C ALA A 139 -20.82 3.62 -21.90
N ALA A 140 -20.71 2.40 -22.44
CA ALA A 140 -21.76 1.38 -22.41
C ALA A 140 -22.14 0.90 -20.99
N ARG A 141 -21.41 1.33 -19.94
CA ARG A 141 -21.70 0.99 -18.53
C ARG A 141 -22.24 2.17 -17.72
N ALA A 142 -22.44 3.33 -18.34
CA ALA A 142 -22.93 4.52 -17.65
C ALA A 142 -24.27 4.29 -16.93
N ASP A 143 -25.23 3.63 -17.61
CA ASP A 143 -26.55 3.35 -17.02
C ASP A 143 -26.45 2.41 -15.81
N GLN A 144 -25.60 1.39 -15.89
CA GLN A 144 -25.37 0.46 -14.78
C GLN A 144 -24.71 1.14 -13.58
N ILE A 145 -23.79 2.09 -13.83
CA ILE A 145 -23.16 2.89 -12.77
C ILE A 145 -24.20 3.79 -12.10
N ALA A 146 -25.03 4.48 -12.89
CA ALA A 146 -26.10 5.32 -12.36
C ALA A 146 -27.14 4.52 -11.56
N GLU A 147 -27.46 3.29 -11.98
CA GLU A 147 -28.30 2.37 -11.23
C GLU A 147 -27.65 1.97 -9.89
N ALA A 148 -26.36 1.61 -9.90
CA ALA A 148 -25.62 1.30 -8.68
C ALA A 148 -25.59 2.48 -7.70
N ASP A 149 -25.40 3.72 -8.19
CA ASP A 149 -25.43 4.93 -7.37
C ASP A 149 -26.82 5.15 -6.75
N ALA A 150 -27.89 4.88 -7.50
CA ALA A 150 -29.27 4.96 -7.01
C ALA A 150 -29.57 3.87 -5.95
N GLU A 151 -29.08 2.65 -6.15
CA GLU A 151 -29.16 1.56 -5.18
C GLU A 151 -28.42 1.91 -3.88
N ILE A 152 -27.19 2.44 -3.98
CA ILE A 152 -26.41 2.91 -2.82
C ILE A 152 -27.18 4.00 -2.08
N ALA A 153 -27.69 5.00 -2.79
CA ALA A 153 -28.45 6.08 -2.18
C ALA A 153 -29.72 5.57 -1.47
N GLN A 154 -30.36 4.53 -1.99
CA GLN A 154 -31.49 3.88 -1.33
C GLN A 154 -31.07 3.16 -0.05
N VAL A 155 -29.93 2.46 -0.04
CA VAL A 155 -29.39 1.81 1.17
C VAL A 155 -29.17 2.84 2.27
N VAL A 156 -28.48 3.94 1.96
CA VAL A 156 -28.13 4.97 2.95
C VAL A 156 -29.39 5.65 3.50
N ARG A 157 -30.43 5.84 2.67
CA ARG A 157 -31.73 6.37 3.12
C ARG A 157 -32.48 5.40 4.03
N ASP A 158 -32.49 4.12 3.70
CA ASP A 158 -33.27 3.10 4.42
C ASP A 158 -32.60 2.65 5.73
N PHE A 159 -31.28 2.83 5.83
CA PHE A 159 -30.43 2.38 6.94
C PHE A 159 -29.34 3.42 7.25
N PRO A 160 -29.69 4.64 7.68
CA PRO A 160 -28.69 5.67 7.94
C PRO A 160 -27.77 5.25 9.09
N LEU A 161 -26.49 5.67 9.04
CA LEU A 161 -25.45 5.23 9.99
C LEU A 161 -25.80 5.52 11.45
N ASP A 162 -26.51 6.61 11.73
CA ASP A 162 -26.98 7.01 13.07
C ASP A 162 -28.09 6.10 13.64
N ALA A 163 -28.80 5.36 12.79
CA ALA A 163 -29.81 4.39 13.21
C ALA A 163 -29.22 3.01 13.56
N TRP A 164 -27.97 2.72 13.17
CA TRP A 164 -27.35 1.41 13.43
C TRP A 164 -27.28 1.03 14.92
N PRO A 165 -26.89 1.91 15.86
CA PRO A 165 -26.79 1.53 17.28
C PRO A 165 -28.10 1.01 17.88
N THR A 166 -29.25 1.43 17.34
CA THR A 166 -30.58 1.06 17.83
C THR A 166 -31.34 0.12 16.89
N MET A 167 -30.71 -0.34 15.80
CA MET A 167 -31.37 -1.18 14.80
C MET A 167 -31.85 -2.51 15.43
N PRO A 168 -33.14 -2.87 15.30
CA PRO A 168 -33.66 -4.14 15.81
C PRO A 168 -33.27 -5.31 14.88
N LEU A 169 -33.22 -6.53 15.42
CA LEU A 169 -32.81 -7.73 14.69
C LEU A 169 -33.69 -7.98 13.45
N GLU A 170 -35.00 -7.74 13.56
CA GLU A 170 -35.95 -7.93 12.46
C GLU A 170 -35.71 -6.99 11.28
N ARG A 171 -35.11 -5.81 11.53
CA ARG A 171 -34.71 -4.84 10.52
C ARG A 171 -33.40 -5.24 9.82
N TYR A 172 -32.61 -6.12 10.43
CA TYR A 172 -31.39 -6.66 9.85
C TYR A 172 -31.63 -7.97 9.08
N ALA A 173 -32.27 -8.94 9.72
CA ALA A 173 -32.21 -10.34 9.33
C ALA A 173 -33.18 -10.76 8.21
N LEU A 174 -32.87 -11.90 7.57
CA LEU A 174 -33.78 -12.56 6.64
C LEU A 174 -34.76 -13.50 7.36
N GLY A 175 -35.88 -13.82 6.69
CA GLY A 175 -36.80 -14.89 7.09
C GLY A 175 -37.83 -14.50 8.15
N THR A 176 -37.90 -13.23 8.52
CA THR A 176 -39.02 -12.62 9.25
C THR A 176 -40.19 -12.31 8.30
N ASP A 177 -41.34 -11.87 8.82
CA ASP A 177 -42.49 -11.50 7.98
C ASP A 177 -42.28 -10.18 7.24
N VAL A 178 -41.36 -9.34 7.72
CA VAL A 178 -40.97 -8.03 7.15
C VAL A 178 -39.60 -8.07 6.46
N TYR A 179 -39.11 -9.27 6.14
CA TYR A 179 -37.74 -9.44 5.65
C TYR A 179 -37.46 -8.72 4.32
N GLN A 180 -38.48 -8.38 3.52
CA GLN A 180 -38.26 -7.60 2.29
C GLN A 180 -37.67 -6.21 2.57
N ASP A 181 -37.97 -5.68 3.75
CA ASP A 181 -37.47 -4.38 4.16
C ASP A 181 -36.14 -4.51 4.92
N SER A 182 -35.61 -5.71 5.16
CA SER A 182 -34.41 -5.86 6.00
C SER A 182 -33.10 -5.53 5.31
N PHE A 183 -32.08 -5.19 6.10
CA PHE A 183 -30.75 -4.85 5.59
C PHE A 183 -30.14 -6.00 4.77
N CYS A 184 -30.19 -7.23 5.28
CA CYS A 184 -29.69 -8.40 4.57
C CYS A 184 -30.42 -8.65 3.25
N HIS A 185 -31.73 -8.36 3.17
CA HIS A 185 -32.46 -8.44 1.90
C HIS A 185 -32.00 -7.36 0.93
N ARG A 186 -31.87 -6.11 1.39
CA ARG A 186 -31.37 -5.01 0.56
C ARG A 186 -29.98 -5.30 0.01
N MET A 187 -29.09 -5.87 0.82
CA MET A 187 -27.75 -6.30 0.41
C MET A 187 -27.79 -7.47 -0.57
N GLU A 188 -28.68 -8.45 -0.40
CA GLU A 188 -28.71 -9.62 -1.29
C GLU A 188 -29.45 -9.39 -2.62
N PHE A 189 -30.50 -8.56 -2.60
CA PHE A 189 -31.42 -8.44 -3.73
C PHE A 189 -31.61 -7.03 -4.26
N GLY A 190 -31.31 -5.99 -3.48
CA GLY A 190 -31.59 -4.59 -3.83
C GLY A 190 -30.37 -3.75 -4.17
N THR A 191 -29.23 -4.39 -4.45
CA THR A 191 -27.94 -3.77 -4.78
C THR A 191 -27.21 -4.60 -5.86
N ASP A 192 -27.95 -5.03 -6.88
CA ASP A 192 -27.46 -5.96 -7.91
C ASP A 192 -26.49 -5.28 -8.87
N ALA A 193 -26.77 -4.02 -9.23
CA ALA A 193 -25.96 -3.25 -10.16
C ALA A 193 -24.57 -2.95 -9.57
N LEU A 194 -24.48 -2.78 -8.25
CA LEU A 194 -23.23 -2.62 -7.52
C LEU A 194 -22.35 -3.89 -7.57
N CYS A 195 -22.83 -4.99 -6.99
CA CYS A 195 -22.19 -6.31 -7.09
C CYS A 195 -23.11 -7.42 -6.58
N SER A 196 -23.10 -8.58 -7.25
CA SER A 196 -23.89 -9.71 -6.77
C SER A 196 -23.27 -10.35 -5.52
N MET A 197 -24.11 -10.63 -4.52
CA MET A 197 -23.80 -11.58 -3.44
C MET A 197 -24.77 -12.77 -3.44
N ARG A 198 -25.44 -13.01 -4.58
CA ARG A 198 -26.43 -14.09 -4.75
C ARG A 198 -25.74 -15.44 -4.95
N GLY A 199 -26.45 -16.52 -4.60
CA GLY A 199 -25.91 -17.87 -4.53
C GLY A 199 -25.35 -18.20 -3.14
N GLY A 200 -25.34 -19.50 -2.80
CA GLY A 200 -24.93 -19.98 -1.47
C GLY A 200 -26.07 -20.04 -0.44
N SER A 201 -25.73 -20.48 0.77
CA SER A 201 -26.67 -20.62 1.90
C SER A 201 -26.96 -19.27 2.56
N ALA A 202 -28.14 -19.13 3.18
CA ALA A 202 -28.49 -18.01 4.06
C ALA A 202 -27.53 -17.84 5.25
N ALA A 203 -26.69 -18.86 5.53
CA ALA A 203 -25.62 -18.80 6.51
C ALA A 203 -24.64 -17.62 6.33
N LYS A 204 -24.54 -17.06 5.11
CA LYS A 204 -23.71 -15.87 4.83
C LYS A 204 -24.18 -14.58 5.51
N HIS A 205 -25.35 -14.59 6.13
CA HIS A 205 -25.89 -13.45 6.91
C HIS A 205 -25.67 -13.61 8.42
N ILE A 206 -25.06 -14.74 8.85
CA ILE A 206 -24.85 -15.20 10.24
C ILE A 206 -26.14 -15.40 11.04
N ILE A 207 -27.00 -14.39 11.10
CA ILE A 207 -28.27 -14.38 11.84
C ILE A 207 -29.43 -14.35 10.86
N PHE A 208 -30.26 -15.40 10.87
CA PHE A 208 -31.45 -15.46 10.03
C PHE A 208 -32.53 -16.35 10.64
N ARG A 209 -33.79 -16.08 10.31
CA ARG A 209 -34.92 -16.88 10.78
C ARG A 209 -35.28 -17.95 9.76
N ARG A 210 -35.40 -19.21 10.18
CA ARG A 210 -35.90 -20.29 9.32
C ARG A 210 -37.42 -20.28 9.29
N LYS A 211 -37.99 -19.73 8.22
CA LYS A 211 -39.45 -19.57 8.05
C LYS A 211 -40.27 -20.84 8.32
N LYS A 212 -39.78 -22.03 7.93
CA LYS A 212 -40.49 -23.31 8.14
C LYS A 212 -40.47 -23.81 9.58
N GLU A 213 -39.40 -23.51 10.32
CA GLU A 213 -39.17 -23.99 11.69
C GLU A 213 -39.60 -22.94 12.72
N GLY A 214 -39.69 -21.66 12.32
CA GLY A 214 -39.95 -20.54 13.22
C GLY A 214 -38.75 -20.13 14.09
N VAL A 215 -37.61 -20.83 13.94
CA VAL A 215 -36.42 -20.75 14.80
C VAL A 215 -35.34 -19.86 14.20
N TRP A 216 -34.64 -19.12 15.04
CA TRP A 216 -33.44 -18.35 14.69
C TRP A 216 -32.22 -19.24 14.50
N ARG A 217 -31.41 -18.91 13.50
CA ARG A 217 -30.06 -19.46 13.33
C ARG A 217 -29.07 -18.36 13.60
N TYR A 218 -28.16 -18.63 14.49
CA TYR A 218 -27.05 -17.78 14.92
C TYR A 218 -25.88 -18.69 15.35
N PRO A 219 -24.66 -18.15 15.49
CA PRO A 219 -23.50 -18.92 15.93
C PRO A 219 -23.68 -19.48 17.35
N SER A 220 -23.23 -20.72 17.56
CA SER A 220 -23.46 -21.46 18.82
C SER A 220 -22.71 -20.91 20.03
N GLU A 221 -21.74 -20.02 19.80
CA GLU A 221 -21.00 -19.31 20.84
C GLU A 221 -21.83 -18.22 21.54
N TYR A 222 -23.00 -17.86 21.00
CA TYR A 222 -23.91 -16.89 21.63
C TYR A 222 -25.06 -17.59 22.34
N ASP A 223 -25.51 -16.99 23.45
CA ASP A 223 -26.56 -17.56 24.30
C ASP A 223 -27.93 -17.58 23.57
N ASP A 224 -28.26 -16.49 22.88
CA ASP A 224 -29.50 -16.32 22.12
C ASP A 224 -29.32 -15.44 20.87
N GLU A 225 -30.37 -15.30 20.06
CA GLU A 225 -30.33 -14.51 18.83
C GLU A 225 -30.08 -13.02 19.06
N GLN A 226 -30.47 -12.50 20.22
CA GLN A 226 -30.37 -11.09 20.56
C GLN A 226 -28.94 -10.76 20.99
N ASN A 227 -28.32 -11.61 21.78
CA ASN A 227 -26.91 -11.53 22.12
C ASN A 227 -26.02 -11.68 20.87
N ALA A 228 -26.34 -12.60 19.97
CA ALA A 228 -25.66 -12.70 18.68
C ALA A 228 -25.80 -11.40 17.86
N TRP A 229 -27.01 -10.82 17.83
CA TRP A 229 -27.28 -9.59 17.11
C TRP A 229 -26.50 -8.41 17.66
N GLU A 230 -26.47 -8.23 18.98
CA GLU A 230 -25.72 -7.16 19.63
C GLU A 230 -24.23 -7.19 19.25
N ASN A 231 -23.62 -8.38 19.21
CA ASN A 231 -22.22 -8.55 18.83
C ASN A 231 -21.95 -8.33 17.33
N VAL A 232 -22.82 -8.84 16.45
CA VAL A 232 -22.70 -8.61 15.00
C VAL A 232 -22.92 -7.13 14.65
N ARG A 233 -23.91 -6.49 15.28
CA ARG A 233 -24.21 -5.07 15.11
C ARG A 233 -23.05 -4.20 15.59
N ALA A 234 -22.49 -4.49 16.77
CA ALA A 234 -21.31 -3.80 17.27
C ALA A 234 -20.12 -3.95 16.32
N GLY A 235 -19.86 -5.15 15.80
CA GLY A 235 -18.77 -5.36 14.85
C GLY A 235 -18.96 -4.66 13.50
N LEU A 236 -20.20 -4.52 13.01
CA LEU A 236 -20.47 -3.73 11.80
C LEU A 236 -20.26 -2.24 12.03
N ILE A 237 -20.66 -1.71 13.20
CA ILE A 237 -20.40 -0.32 13.59
C ILE A 237 -18.89 -0.08 13.70
N GLU A 238 -18.16 -0.98 14.38
CA GLU A 238 -16.70 -0.92 14.50
C GLU A 238 -16.02 -0.96 13.12
N ALA A 239 -16.52 -1.75 12.17
CA ALA A 239 -16.01 -1.77 10.81
C ALA A 239 -16.21 -0.42 10.09
N PHE A 240 -17.35 0.25 10.30
CA PHE A 240 -17.61 1.57 9.72
C PHE A 240 -16.68 2.64 10.31
N GLU A 241 -16.45 2.63 11.62
CA GLU A 241 -15.52 3.52 12.30
C GLU A 241 -14.07 3.27 11.86
N THR A 242 -13.68 2.00 11.74
CA THR A 242 -12.36 1.56 11.23
C THR A 242 -12.09 2.08 9.81
N ILE A 243 -13.11 2.09 8.94
CA ILE A 243 -12.99 2.68 7.60
C ILE A 243 -12.79 4.19 7.66
N GLN A 244 -13.53 4.90 8.52
CA GLN A 244 -13.37 6.35 8.69
C GLN A 244 -11.97 6.72 9.21
N ALA A 245 -11.35 5.85 10.00
CA ALA A 245 -9.96 5.96 10.44
C ALA A 245 -8.92 5.60 9.35
N GLY A 246 -9.36 5.12 8.17
CA GLY A 246 -8.48 4.74 7.06
C GLY A 246 -7.78 3.39 7.24
N GLN A 247 -8.27 2.54 8.15
CA GLN A 247 -7.59 1.30 8.57
C GLN A 247 -8.27 0.05 7.96
N LEU A 248 -8.32 -0.02 6.63
CA LEU A 248 -9.11 -1.03 5.93
C LEU A 248 -8.82 -2.48 6.35
N SER A 249 -7.54 -2.86 6.47
CA SER A 249 -7.13 -4.22 6.83
C SER A 249 -7.55 -4.65 8.24
N GLU A 250 -7.73 -3.72 9.17
CA GLU A 250 -8.06 -4.03 10.57
C GLU A 250 -9.45 -4.65 10.73
N ILE A 251 -10.32 -4.49 9.73
CA ILE A 251 -11.65 -5.14 9.71
C ILE A 251 -11.53 -6.67 9.75
N ASP A 252 -10.46 -7.24 9.20
CA ASP A 252 -10.22 -8.70 9.25
C ASP A 252 -10.01 -9.21 10.69
N THR A 253 -9.74 -8.32 11.66
CA THR A 253 -9.54 -8.65 13.08
C THR A 253 -10.84 -8.66 13.90
N ILE A 254 -11.93 -8.07 13.38
CA ILE A 254 -13.20 -7.94 14.08
C ILE A 254 -13.92 -9.31 14.11
N ALA A 255 -13.80 -10.02 15.23
CA ALA A 255 -14.19 -11.43 15.35
C ALA A 255 -15.67 -11.69 15.02
N SER A 256 -16.59 -10.82 15.45
CA SER A 256 -18.04 -11.01 15.29
C SER A 256 -18.52 -10.92 13.84
N ILE A 257 -17.76 -10.26 12.96
CA ILE A 257 -18.10 -10.09 11.54
C ILE A 257 -17.09 -10.74 10.59
N ARG A 258 -16.01 -11.34 11.10
CA ARG A 258 -15.03 -12.09 10.30
C ARG A 258 -15.66 -13.17 9.40
N PRO A 259 -16.75 -13.87 9.79
CA PRO A 259 -17.44 -14.80 8.90
C PRO A 259 -18.37 -14.14 7.85
N LEU A 260 -18.48 -12.80 7.81
CA LEU A 260 -19.34 -11.99 6.92
C LEU A 260 -18.58 -11.20 5.84
N PRO A 261 -17.47 -11.67 5.23
CA PRO A 261 -16.64 -10.80 4.39
C PRO A 261 -17.40 -10.20 3.20
N ALA A 262 -18.33 -10.95 2.60
CA ALA A 262 -19.13 -10.48 1.47
C ALA A 262 -20.17 -9.42 1.86
N LEU A 263 -20.89 -9.63 2.97
CA LEU A 263 -21.90 -8.68 3.47
C LEU A 263 -21.24 -7.39 3.93
N THR A 264 -20.16 -7.50 4.71
CA THR A 264 -19.40 -6.36 5.22
C THR A 264 -18.77 -5.56 4.08
N ALA A 265 -18.11 -6.21 3.11
CA ALA A 265 -17.53 -5.51 1.96
C ALA A 265 -18.59 -4.77 1.12
N LYS A 266 -19.78 -5.37 0.97
CA LYS A 266 -20.88 -4.73 0.25
C LYS A 266 -21.48 -3.56 1.01
N ALA A 267 -21.66 -3.69 2.32
CA ALA A 267 -22.10 -2.60 3.19
C ALA A 267 -21.12 -1.42 3.13
N ILE A 268 -19.81 -1.68 3.25
CA ILE A 268 -18.77 -0.65 3.12
C ILE A 268 -18.82 0.01 1.74
N SER A 269 -19.03 -0.76 0.67
CA SER A 269 -19.15 -0.20 -0.68
C SER A 269 -20.37 0.73 -0.84
N CYS A 270 -21.40 0.58 -0.01
CA CYS A 270 -22.56 1.47 0.02
C CYS A 270 -22.31 2.72 0.88
N TYR A 271 -21.85 2.57 2.11
CA TYR A 271 -21.66 3.71 3.03
C TYR A 271 -20.40 4.53 2.74
N PHE A 272 -19.38 3.90 2.18
CA PHE A 272 -18.06 4.50 1.91
C PHE A 272 -17.61 4.17 0.48
N PRO A 273 -18.32 4.71 -0.54
CA PRO A 273 -18.01 4.43 -1.94
C PRO A 273 -16.57 4.84 -2.29
N GLY A 274 -15.88 3.99 -3.05
CA GLY A 274 -14.47 4.20 -3.45
C GLY A 274 -13.43 3.69 -2.43
N THR A 275 -13.85 3.26 -1.24
CA THR A 275 -12.95 2.61 -0.29
C THR A 275 -12.52 1.22 -0.77
N LEU A 276 -13.47 0.47 -1.32
CA LEU A 276 -13.30 -0.86 -1.88
C LEU A 276 -13.60 -0.86 -3.39
N ILE A 277 -12.94 -1.75 -4.13
CA ILE A 277 -13.47 -2.19 -5.43
C ILE A 277 -14.66 -3.13 -5.12
N PRO A 278 -15.86 -2.93 -5.68
CA PRO A 278 -17.08 -3.66 -5.30
C PRO A 278 -17.06 -5.12 -5.79
N VAL A 279 -16.21 -5.93 -5.17
CA VAL A 279 -16.01 -7.36 -5.44
C VAL A 279 -16.05 -8.07 -4.10
N THR A 280 -17.17 -8.69 -3.76
CA THR A 280 -17.40 -9.32 -2.44
C THR A 280 -16.70 -10.67 -2.25
N SER A 281 -16.20 -11.26 -3.34
CA SER A 281 -15.50 -12.54 -3.31
C SER A 281 -14.00 -12.34 -3.06
N ARG A 282 -13.55 -12.72 -1.85
CA ARG A 282 -12.12 -12.75 -1.49
C ARG A 282 -11.26 -13.46 -2.54
N ASP A 283 -11.73 -14.59 -3.06
CA ASP A 283 -10.97 -15.38 -4.03
C ASP A 283 -10.88 -14.67 -5.38
N HIS A 284 -11.89 -13.89 -5.77
CA HIS A 284 -11.80 -13.04 -6.96
C HIS A 284 -10.81 -11.89 -6.76
N VAL A 285 -10.85 -11.22 -5.61
CA VAL A 285 -9.89 -10.15 -5.26
C VAL A 285 -8.45 -10.67 -5.32
N ARG A 286 -8.17 -11.81 -4.68
CA ARG A 286 -6.84 -12.45 -4.73
C ARG A 286 -6.40 -12.83 -6.15
N LYS A 287 -7.32 -13.33 -6.98
CA LYS A 287 -7.03 -13.62 -8.40
C LYS A 287 -6.73 -12.34 -9.18
N LEU A 288 -7.46 -11.25 -8.94
CA LEU A 288 -7.20 -9.96 -9.57
C LEU A 288 -5.81 -9.44 -9.18
N ILE A 289 -5.43 -9.52 -7.91
CA ILE A 289 -4.06 -9.19 -7.47
C ILE A 289 -3.04 -10.01 -8.27
N PHE A 290 -3.20 -11.33 -8.30
CA PHE A 290 -2.30 -12.21 -9.06
C PHE A 290 -2.20 -11.82 -10.54
N HIS A 291 -3.30 -11.48 -11.19
CA HIS A 291 -3.29 -11.08 -12.59
C HIS A 291 -2.69 -9.69 -12.83
N LEU A 292 -2.75 -8.79 -11.85
CA LEU A 292 -2.21 -7.43 -11.96
C LEU A 292 -0.74 -7.34 -11.53
N SER A 293 -0.30 -8.14 -10.56
CA SER A 293 1.05 -8.07 -9.98
C SER A 293 1.90 -9.33 -10.15
N GLY A 294 1.31 -10.46 -10.58
CA GLY A 294 1.97 -11.77 -10.58
C GLY A 294 2.07 -12.42 -9.19
N GLU A 295 1.61 -11.74 -8.14
CA GLU A 295 1.75 -12.17 -6.74
C GLU A 295 0.62 -13.13 -6.33
N ARG A 296 0.97 -14.29 -5.75
CA ARG A 296 -0.01 -15.15 -5.07
C ARG A 296 -0.12 -14.76 -3.61
N THR A 297 -1.30 -14.33 -3.19
CA THR A 297 -1.55 -13.86 -1.82
C THR A 297 -2.48 -14.81 -1.07
N HIS A 298 -2.24 -14.96 0.23
CA HIS A 298 -3.15 -15.62 1.18
C HIS A 298 -3.90 -14.62 2.09
N LEU A 299 -3.90 -13.33 1.72
CA LEU A 299 -4.47 -12.22 2.49
C LEU A 299 -5.96 -12.39 2.79
N ASP A 300 -6.41 -12.06 3.99
CA ASP A 300 -7.82 -12.02 4.34
C ASP A 300 -8.58 -10.94 3.53
N ALA A 301 -9.90 -10.85 3.69
CA ALA A 301 -10.76 -10.22 2.70
C ALA A 301 -10.45 -8.73 2.51
N PHE A 302 -10.28 -7.99 3.61
CA PHE A 302 -10.06 -6.55 3.57
C PHE A 302 -8.60 -6.20 3.31
N ALA A 303 -7.65 -6.98 3.85
CA ALA A 303 -6.24 -6.88 3.47
C ALA A 303 -6.02 -7.14 1.96
N ALA A 304 -6.77 -8.08 1.36
CA ALA A 304 -6.72 -8.31 -0.09
C ALA A 304 -7.28 -7.11 -0.87
N HIS A 305 -8.37 -6.48 -0.41
CA HIS A 305 -8.89 -5.28 -1.04
C HIS A 305 -7.92 -4.10 -0.95
N GLU A 306 -7.28 -3.90 0.20
CA GLU A 306 -6.26 -2.88 0.37
C GLU A 306 -5.09 -3.09 -0.58
N ARG A 307 -4.59 -4.33 -0.68
CA ARG A 307 -3.53 -4.69 -1.62
C ARG A 307 -3.95 -4.47 -3.08
N LEU A 308 -5.18 -4.84 -3.44
CA LEU A 308 -5.70 -4.62 -4.79
C LEU A 308 -5.76 -3.12 -5.12
N LYS A 309 -6.16 -2.27 -4.17
CA LYS A 309 -6.17 -0.81 -4.34
C LYS A 309 -4.76 -0.24 -4.48
N GLN A 310 -3.79 -0.76 -3.73
CA GLN A 310 -2.37 -0.40 -3.92
C GLN A 310 -1.87 -0.81 -5.32
N CYS A 311 -2.22 -2.00 -5.79
CA CYS A 311 -1.89 -2.44 -7.16
C CYS A 311 -2.54 -1.53 -8.22
N GLU A 312 -3.79 -1.10 -7.99
CA GLU A 312 -4.48 -0.15 -8.87
C GLU A 312 -3.79 1.22 -8.89
N VAL A 313 -3.42 1.76 -7.73
CA VAL A 313 -2.70 3.05 -7.61
C VAL A 313 -1.33 2.98 -8.27
N ALA A 314 -0.58 1.90 -8.03
CA ALA A 314 0.72 1.66 -8.65
C ALA A 314 0.62 1.47 -10.17
N ALA A 315 -0.42 0.78 -10.66
CA ALA A 315 -0.64 0.57 -12.09
C ALA A 315 -1.17 1.82 -12.81
N LYS A 316 -1.84 2.74 -12.10
CA LYS A 316 -2.50 3.90 -12.73
C LYS A 316 -1.59 5.09 -13.02
N ASN A 317 -0.43 5.27 -12.37
CA ASN A 317 0.39 6.48 -12.62
C ASN A 317 1.89 6.29 -12.31
N PRO A 318 2.68 5.69 -13.21
CA PRO A 318 4.15 5.70 -13.12
C PRO A 318 4.76 7.11 -13.25
N GLU A 319 4.02 8.09 -13.79
CA GLU A 319 4.47 9.48 -14.00
C GLU A 319 4.20 10.42 -12.81
N ARG A 320 3.36 10.01 -11.84
CA ARG A 320 3.02 10.88 -10.71
C ARG A 320 4.04 10.69 -9.57
N PRO A 321 4.64 11.77 -9.02
CA PRO A 321 5.57 11.64 -7.91
C PRO A 321 4.81 11.25 -6.63
N TYR A 322 5.38 10.33 -5.87
CA TYR A 322 4.96 9.91 -4.54
C TYR A 322 6.03 10.35 -3.52
N LEU A 323 5.61 10.82 -2.36
CA LEU A 323 6.50 11.22 -1.27
C LEU A 323 6.29 10.30 -0.07
N LEU A 324 7.37 9.65 0.38
CA LEU A 324 7.44 8.97 1.67
C LEU A 324 8.11 9.92 2.66
N LEU A 325 7.33 10.40 3.63
CA LEU A 325 7.84 11.19 4.75
C LEU A 325 8.25 10.25 5.89
N ILE A 326 9.49 10.33 6.35
CA ILE A 326 10.01 9.58 7.50
C ILE A 326 10.42 10.59 8.56
N ASP A 327 9.57 10.76 9.56
CA ASP A 327 9.86 11.66 10.67
C ASP A 327 10.91 11.01 11.60
N GLU A 328 11.87 11.82 12.09
CA GLU A 328 12.91 11.41 13.04
C GLU A 328 13.70 10.17 12.60
N ILE A 329 14.19 10.21 11.35
CA ILE A 329 14.81 9.06 10.68
C ILE A 329 16.00 8.49 11.45
N ASN A 330 16.70 9.31 12.25
CA ASN A 330 17.86 8.92 13.05
C ASN A 330 17.53 8.16 14.35
N ARG A 331 16.25 8.05 14.75
CA ARG A 331 15.85 7.24 15.92
C ARG A 331 15.87 5.74 15.64
N GLY A 332 15.77 5.35 14.37
CA GLY A 332 15.87 3.95 13.92
C GLY A 332 17.29 3.52 13.55
N ASP A 333 17.55 2.21 13.60
CA ASP A 333 18.71 1.61 12.93
C ASP A 333 18.44 1.55 11.43
N ILE A 334 18.69 2.67 10.74
CA ILE A 334 18.35 2.84 9.32
C ILE A 334 18.97 1.75 8.44
N PRO A 335 20.26 1.36 8.58
CA PRO A 335 20.82 0.23 7.83
C PRO A 335 20.06 -1.08 8.02
N LYS A 336 19.61 -1.38 9.24
CA LYS A 336 18.81 -2.58 9.51
C LYS A 336 17.40 -2.50 8.97
N ILE A 337 16.77 -1.32 9.04
CA ILE A 337 15.42 -1.08 8.53
C ILE A 337 15.39 -1.17 7.01
N LEU A 338 16.31 -0.47 6.34
CA LEU A 338 16.35 -0.42 4.88
C LEU A 338 17.05 -1.64 4.27
N GLY A 339 17.96 -2.29 5.00
CA GLY A 339 18.68 -3.48 4.53
C GLY A 339 19.27 -3.27 3.13
N GLU A 340 18.92 -4.16 2.20
CA GLU A 340 19.37 -4.13 0.82
C GLU A 340 18.78 -2.98 0.00
N LEU A 341 17.68 -2.36 0.48
CA LEU A 341 17.01 -1.25 -0.20
C LEU A 341 17.83 0.03 -0.19
N ILE A 342 18.82 0.15 0.70
CA ILE A 342 19.69 1.34 0.77
C ILE A 342 20.38 1.62 -0.57
N THR A 343 20.74 0.57 -1.30
CA THR A 343 21.37 0.67 -2.63
C THR A 343 20.37 1.17 -3.68
N LEU A 344 19.10 0.74 -3.56
CA LEU A 344 18.03 1.11 -4.49
C LEU A 344 17.54 2.54 -4.33
N LEU A 345 18.00 3.25 -3.29
CA LEU A 345 17.68 4.66 -3.10
C LEU A 345 18.44 5.58 -4.06
N GLU A 346 19.59 5.13 -4.58
CA GLU A 346 20.37 5.90 -5.56
C GLU A 346 19.54 6.16 -6.84
N PRO A 347 19.56 7.39 -7.39
CA PRO A 347 18.76 7.74 -8.56
C PRO A 347 18.96 6.82 -9.77
N ASP A 348 20.20 6.36 -10.01
CA ASP A 348 20.56 5.47 -11.12
C ASP A 348 20.28 3.98 -10.83
N LYS A 349 19.90 3.64 -9.59
CA LYS A 349 19.55 2.28 -9.16
C LYS A 349 18.05 2.08 -8.98
N ARG A 350 17.25 3.15 -9.12
CA ARG A 350 15.77 3.05 -9.12
C ARG A 350 15.30 2.11 -10.24
N GLY A 351 14.33 1.24 -9.93
CA GLY A 351 13.83 0.20 -10.84
C GLY A 351 14.70 -1.06 -10.94
N MET A 352 15.91 -1.08 -10.36
CA MET A 352 16.69 -2.31 -10.24
C MET A 352 16.07 -3.24 -9.20
N HIS A 353 15.96 -4.52 -9.55
CA HIS A 353 15.35 -5.53 -8.68
C HIS A 353 16.39 -6.21 -7.80
N VAL A 354 16.14 -6.25 -6.50
CA VAL A 354 16.85 -7.09 -5.52
C VAL A 354 15.97 -8.25 -5.08
N THR A 355 16.60 -9.32 -4.60
CA THR A 355 15.92 -10.45 -3.97
C THR A 355 15.91 -10.22 -2.48
N LEU A 356 14.73 -10.10 -1.89
CA LEU A 356 14.54 -9.93 -0.45
C LEU A 356 14.80 -11.25 0.29
N PRO A 357 15.05 -11.22 1.62
CA PRO A 357 15.20 -12.44 2.43
C PRO A 357 13.97 -13.36 2.42
N SER A 358 12.79 -12.82 2.13
CA SER A 358 11.56 -13.57 1.94
C SER A 358 11.51 -14.36 0.61
N GLY A 359 12.49 -14.17 -0.26
CA GLY A 359 12.56 -14.73 -1.61
C GLY A 359 11.84 -13.91 -2.69
N GLY A 360 11.11 -12.86 -2.29
CA GLY A 360 10.42 -11.96 -3.23
C GLY A 360 11.40 -11.01 -3.94
N ARG A 361 11.11 -10.64 -5.19
CA ARG A 361 11.85 -9.58 -5.90
C ARG A 361 11.22 -8.21 -5.64
N PHE A 362 12.04 -7.22 -5.38
CA PHE A 362 11.59 -5.86 -5.06
C PHE A 362 12.46 -4.82 -5.76
N ALA A 363 11.85 -3.71 -6.18
CA ALA A 363 12.52 -2.56 -6.75
C ALA A 363 11.87 -1.28 -6.22
N VAL A 364 12.67 -0.22 -6.00
CA VAL A 364 12.12 1.08 -5.65
C VAL A 364 11.85 1.88 -6.94
N PRO A 365 10.60 2.33 -7.20
CA PRO A 365 10.27 3.10 -8.39
C PRO A 365 10.99 4.46 -8.43
N SER A 366 11.18 4.98 -9.65
CA SER A 366 11.81 6.28 -9.90
C SER A 366 10.95 7.47 -9.48
N ASN A 367 9.63 7.30 -9.46
CA ASN A 367 8.66 8.30 -9.02
C ASN A 367 8.41 8.29 -7.49
N VAL A 368 9.25 7.63 -6.70
CA VAL A 368 9.18 7.65 -5.23
C VAL A 368 10.31 8.51 -4.65
N HIS A 369 9.92 9.60 -4.01
CA HIS A 369 10.79 10.49 -3.25
C HIS A 369 10.72 10.16 -1.76
N ILE A 370 11.83 10.33 -1.05
CA ILE A 370 11.89 10.13 0.40
C ILE A 370 12.36 11.43 1.03
N LEU A 371 11.59 11.94 1.98
CA LEU A 371 11.96 13.08 2.80
C LEU A 371 12.06 12.61 4.25
N GLY A 372 13.26 12.70 4.81
CA GLY A 372 13.49 12.40 6.22
C GLY A 372 13.64 13.69 7.01
N THR A 373 13.02 13.78 8.18
CA THR A 373 13.36 14.79 9.18
C THR A 373 14.34 14.17 10.18
N MET A 374 15.17 15.00 10.81
CA MET A 374 16.17 14.54 11.75
C MET A 374 16.43 15.62 12.78
N ASN A 375 16.18 15.31 14.05
CA ASN A 375 16.71 16.10 15.14
C ASN A 375 18.21 15.82 15.33
N THR A 376 19.06 16.83 15.12
CA THR A 376 20.52 16.68 15.17
C THR A 376 21.08 16.69 16.61
N ALA A 377 20.27 17.07 17.60
CA ALA A 377 20.64 17.10 19.02
C ALA A 377 20.67 15.70 19.66
N ASP A 378 19.74 14.80 19.31
CA ASP A 378 19.56 13.48 19.95
C ASP A 378 20.68 12.49 19.61
N ARG A 379 21.20 12.57 18.38
CA ARG A 379 22.37 11.83 17.92
C ARG A 379 23.08 12.69 16.90
N SER A 380 24.30 13.13 17.21
CA SER A 380 25.11 13.91 16.26
C SER A 380 25.10 13.25 14.89
N ILE A 381 24.94 14.04 13.82
CA ILE A 381 24.93 13.56 12.42
C ILE A 381 26.11 12.60 12.14
N ARG A 382 27.23 12.75 12.87
CA ARG A 382 28.42 11.87 12.87
C ARG A 382 28.12 10.38 13.07
N LEU A 383 26.98 10.03 13.66
CA LEU A 383 26.54 8.65 13.88
C LEU A 383 25.76 8.05 12.71
N LEU A 384 25.35 8.84 11.70
CA LEU A 384 24.78 8.26 10.48
C LEU A 384 25.87 7.60 9.63
N ASP A 385 25.59 6.38 9.20
CA ASP A 385 26.44 5.61 8.31
C ASP A 385 26.80 6.44 7.07
N SER A 386 28.09 6.43 6.73
CA SER A 386 28.64 6.93 5.47
C SER A 386 27.84 6.48 4.24
N ALA A 387 27.21 5.31 4.30
CA ALA A 387 26.37 4.80 3.25
C ALA A 387 25.13 5.70 3.06
N LEU A 388 24.40 6.03 4.11
CA LEU A 388 23.19 6.86 4.02
C LEU A 388 23.51 8.28 3.56
N ARG A 389 24.62 8.83 4.04
CA ARG A 389 25.06 10.18 3.67
C ARG A 389 25.25 10.38 2.17
N ARG A 390 25.59 9.32 1.43
CA ARG A 390 25.77 9.37 -0.02
C ARG A 390 24.46 9.29 -0.81
N ARG A 391 23.35 8.91 -0.18
CA ARG A 391 22.06 8.64 -0.86
C ARG A 391 20.97 9.67 -0.52
N PHE A 392 21.20 10.49 0.50
CA PHE A 392 20.33 11.60 0.87
C PHE A 392 21.01 12.94 0.60
N ALA A 393 20.23 13.91 0.13
CA ALA A 393 20.61 15.31 0.20
C ALA A 393 20.29 15.83 1.61
N PHE A 394 21.26 16.49 2.25
CA PHE A 394 21.08 17.05 3.59
C PHE A 394 20.81 18.54 3.47
N HIS A 395 19.59 18.92 3.83
CA HIS A 395 19.19 20.32 3.97
C HIS A 395 19.14 20.64 5.46
N GLU A 396 20.05 21.50 5.89
CA GLU A 396 20.09 21.95 7.27
C GLU A 396 19.07 23.07 7.49
N LEU A 397 18.22 22.87 8.49
CA LEU A 397 17.25 23.85 8.95
C LEU A 397 17.69 24.34 10.33
N LEU A 398 18.51 25.38 10.35
CA LEU A 398 18.90 26.04 11.60
C LEU A 398 17.71 26.85 12.15
N PRO A 399 17.69 27.13 13.47
CA PRO A 399 16.72 28.06 14.02
C PRO A 399 16.79 29.42 13.30
N ASP A 400 15.70 29.76 12.63
CA ASP A 400 15.50 31.07 12.03
C ASP A 400 15.08 32.05 13.13
N THR A 401 15.94 33.01 13.48
CA THR A 401 15.60 34.03 14.48
C THR A 401 14.88 35.22 13.88
N ASP A 402 14.96 35.40 12.57
CA ASP A 402 14.46 36.59 11.87
C ASP A 402 12.92 36.59 11.86
N VAL A 403 12.29 35.42 11.98
CA VAL A 403 10.83 35.29 12.15
C VAL A 403 10.31 35.89 13.46
N LEU A 404 11.19 36.16 14.43
CA LEU A 404 10.86 36.77 15.73
C LEU A 404 11.23 38.26 15.78
N ASP A 405 11.89 38.81 14.75
CA ASP A 405 12.40 40.17 14.79
C ASP A 405 11.28 41.21 14.90
N GLY A 406 11.43 42.14 15.83
CA GLY A 406 10.45 43.20 16.10
C GLY A 406 9.28 42.78 16.99
N GLN A 407 9.16 41.49 17.33
CA GLN A 407 8.22 41.03 18.36
C GLN A 407 8.78 41.35 19.75
N LYS A 408 8.02 42.13 20.52
CA LYS A 408 8.39 42.55 21.87
C LYS A 408 7.40 42.07 22.91
N VAL A 409 7.93 41.59 24.02
CA VAL A 409 7.18 41.22 25.22
C VAL A 409 7.81 41.97 26.40
N GLY A 410 7.10 42.95 26.94
CA GLY A 410 7.70 43.94 27.84
C GLY A 410 8.87 44.65 27.17
N ASP A 411 10.04 44.64 27.81
CA ASP A 411 11.28 45.20 27.28
C ASP A 411 12.15 44.18 26.51
N VAL A 412 11.69 42.93 26.37
CA VAL A 412 12.43 41.87 25.68
C VAL A 412 12.05 41.82 24.20
N ASP A 413 13.05 41.92 23.33
CA ASP A 413 12.92 41.59 21.90
C ASP A 413 13.18 40.09 21.71
N LEU A 414 12.20 39.35 21.19
CA LEU A 414 12.28 37.88 21.10
C LEU A 414 13.37 37.41 20.13
N GLY A 415 13.54 38.12 19.01
CA GLY A 415 14.61 37.83 18.05
C GLY A 415 16.00 38.04 18.65
N LEU A 416 16.19 39.13 19.41
CA LEU A 416 17.43 39.37 20.15
C LEU A 416 17.66 38.32 21.25
N LEU A 417 16.62 37.99 22.01
CA LEU A 417 16.67 36.97 23.07
C LEU A 417 17.18 35.63 22.52
N LEU A 418 16.52 35.12 21.48
CA LEU A 418 16.88 33.82 20.92
C LEU A 418 18.27 33.83 20.27
N ARG A 419 18.65 34.92 19.59
CA ARG A 419 19.99 35.08 19.01
C ARG A 419 21.07 34.99 20.08
N GLU A 420 20.91 35.75 21.16
CA GLU A 420 21.91 35.80 22.22
C GLU A 420 21.98 34.49 23.01
N LEU A 421 20.83 33.89 23.30
CA LEU A 421 20.78 32.57 23.93
C LEU A 421 21.46 31.50 23.05
N ASN A 422 21.15 31.48 21.75
CA ASN A 422 21.79 30.56 20.81
C ASN A 422 23.29 30.83 20.65
N ARG A 423 23.74 32.08 20.69
CA ARG A 423 25.18 32.42 20.68
C ARG A 423 25.90 31.79 21.87
N ARG A 424 25.30 31.86 23.07
CA ARG A 424 25.85 31.24 24.30
C ARG A 424 25.86 29.72 24.21
N VAL A 425 24.76 29.12 23.76
CA VAL A 425 24.67 27.67 23.57
C VAL A 425 25.70 27.17 22.55
N VAL A 426 25.87 27.86 21.42
CA VAL A 426 26.88 27.52 20.40
C VAL A 426 28.29 27.57 20.98
N LYS A 427 28.59 28.57 21.80
CA LYS A 427 29.92 28.75 22.44
C LYS A 427 30.26 27.59 23.37
N GLU A 428 29.30 27.10 24.16
CA GLU A 428 29.52 26.05 25.17
C GLU A 428 29.35 24.63 24.61
N LEU A 429 28.35 24.40 23.76
CA LEU A 429 27.86 23.07 23.38
C LEU A 429 27.91 22.79 21.88
N GLY A 430 28.17 23.82 21.06
CA GLY A 430 28.17 23.74 19.61
C GLY A 430 26.81 23.99 18.97
N ARG A 431 26.80 24.15 17.65
CA ARG A 431 25.63 24.63 16.88
C ARG A 431 24.42 23.69 16.84
N GLU A 432 24.64 22.39 17.00
CA GLU A 432 23.56 21.39 16.90
C GLU A 432 22.58 21.44 18.09
N ARG A 433 22.90 22.22 19.13
CA ARG A 433 22.07 22.40 20.32
C ARG A 433 21.33 23.74 20.36
N GLN A 434 21.35 24.50 19.27
CA GLN A 434 20.59 25.74 19.22
C GLN A 434 19.10 25.47 19.45
N ILE A 435 18.46 26.39 20.17
CA ILE A 435 17.05 26.41 20.50
C ILE A 435 16.26 26.90 19.28
N GLY A 436 15.19 26.20 18.94
CA GLY A 436 14.30 26.54 17.82
C GLY A 436 13.42 27.75 18.10
N HIS A 437 13.03 28.49 17.06
CA HIS A 437 12.07 29.59 17.18
C HIS A 437 10.65 29.12 17.53
N SER A 438 10.34 27.84 17.31
CA SER A 438 9.01 27.27 17.57
C SER A 438 8.57 27.38 19.04
N PHE A 439 9.50 27.43 20.00
CA PHE A 439 9.19 27.68 21.40
C PHE A 439 8.45 29.01 21.61
N PHE A 440 8.78 30.02 20.81
CA PHE A 440 8.17 31.35 20.86
C PHE A 440 7.02 31.51 19.85
N MET A 441 6.57 30.40 19.25
CA MET A 441 5.48 30.36 18.27
C MET A 441 4.47 29.22 18.55
N PRO A 442 3.91 29.12 19.77
CA PRO A 442 2.97 28.06 20.09
C PRO A 442 1.73 28.17 19.19
N GLY A 443 1.36 27.07 18.52
CA GLY A 443 0.26 27.07 17.54
C GLY A 443 0.55 27.84 16.24
N GLY A 444 1.80 28.27 16.02
CA GLY A 444 2.22 29.03 14.84
C GLY A 444 2.11 30.56 14.97
N GLU A 445 1.65 31.07 16.11
CA GLU A 445 1.49 32.50 16.37
C GLU A 445 2.56 33.01 17.33
N LEU A 446 3.03 34.24 17.12
CA LEU A 446 4.06 34.85 17.96
C LEU A 446 3.53 35.14 19.37
N VAL A 447 4.35 34.85 20.37
CA VAL A 447 4.06 35.20 21.78
C VAL A 447 4.07 36.71 21.96
N ASP A 448 3.07 37.25 22.65
CA ASP A 448 2.88 38.69 22.84
C ASP A 448 2.67 39.13 24.31
N SER A 449 2.68 38.19 25.26
CA SER A 449 2.45 38.48 26.68
C SER A 449 3.60 38.02 27.59
N GLU A 450 3.87 38.77 28.67
CA GLU A 450 4.91 38.44 29.64
C GLU A 450 4.66 37.11 30.34
N SER A 451 3.38 36.79 30.60
CA SER A 451 3.00 35.53 31.24
C SER A 451 3.28 34.33 30.33
N ASP A 452 2.97 34.43 29.03
CA ASP A 452 3.24 33.37 28.07
C ASP A 452 4.76 33.17 27.88
N LEU A 453 5.52 34.27 27.74
CA LEU A 453 6.98 34.21 27.66
C LEU A 453 7.59 33.57 28.91
N ALA A 454 7.14 34.00 30.10
CA ALA A 454 7.61 33.45 31.36
C ALA A 454 7.22 31.98 31.54
N ALA A 455 6.05 31.57 31.04
CA ALA A 455 5.62 30.17 31.02
C ALA A 455 6.55 29.34 30.13
N ILE A 456 6.74 29.72 28.86
CA ILE A 456 7.64 29.05 27.91
C ILE A 456 9.05 28.91 28.49
N VAL A 457 9.58 29.98 29.08
CA VAL A 457 10.91 29.95 29.68
C VAL A 457 10.98 28.93 30.81
N ARG A 458 9.99 28.88 31.70
CA ARG A 458 10.01 27.95 32.85
C ARG A 458 9.70 26.51 32.48
N THR A 459 8.80 26.26 31.53
CA THR A 459 8.30 24.91 31.24
C THR A 459 9.04 24.22 30.10
N GLU A 460 9.73 24.98 29.25
CA GLU A 460 10.34 24.45 28.04
C GLU A 460 11.82 24.82 27.91
N VAL A 461 12.15 26.11 27.89
CA VAL A 461 13.53 26.57 27.66
C VAL A 461 14.46 26.19 28.82
N LEU A 462 14.05 26.48 30.06
CA LEU A 462 14.85 26.18 31.24
C LEU A 462 15.09 24.67 31.41
N PRO A 463 14.06 23.79 31.36
CA PRO A 463 14.28 22.35 31.40
C PRO A 463 15.23 21.84 30.31
N LEU A 464 15.11 22.35 29.08
CA LEU A 464 16.01 22.00 27.97
C LEU A 464 17.46 22.39 28.30
N LEU A 465 17.68 23.60 28.80
CA LEU A 465 19.02 24.07 29.18
C LEU A 465 19.57 23.33 30.39
N GLN A 466 18.72 22.92 31.34
CA GLN A 466 19.11 22.06 32.46
C GLN A 466 19.59 20.69 31.97
N GLU A 467 18.86 20.08 31.04
CA GLU A 467 19.28 18.83 30.39
C GLU A 467 20.64 18.99 29.69
N TYR A 468 20.83 20.11 28.99
CA TYR A 468 22.08 20.42 28.31
C TYR A 468 23.25 20.63 29.28
N ALA A 469 23.00 21.25 30.43
CA ALA A 469 24.01 21.54 31.44
C ALA A 469 24.35 20.33 32.33
N TYR A 470 23.54 19.27 32.37
CA TYR A 470 23.82 18.01 33.09
C TYR A 470 24.21 18.25 34.57
N ASP A 471 23.38 19.02 35.30
CA ASP A 471 23.60 19.50 36.68
C ASP A 471 24.75 20.53 36.87
N ASP A 472 25.35 21.07 35.80
CA ASP A 472 26.30 22.19 35.88
C ASP A 472 25.57 23.54 35.96
N TYR A 473 25.27 23.98 37.19
CA TYR A 473 24.65 25.27 37.45
C TYR A 473 25.53 26.47 37.04
N SER A 474 26.85 26.30 36.95
CA SER A 474 27.74 27.35 36.43
C SER A 474 27.54 27.54 34.92
N MET A 475 27.38 26.45 34.17
CA MET A 475 27.04 26.50 32.75
C MET A 475 25.61 27.03 32.53
N LEU A 476 24.64 26.58 33.33
CA LEU A 476 23.26 27.06 33.25
C LEU A 476 23.17 28.57 33.50
N SER A 477 23.93 29.08 34.47
CA SER A 477 24.05 30.52 34.74
C SER A 477 24.72 31.28 33.59
N ARG A 478 25.65 30.68 32.83
CA ARG A 478 26.18 31.30 31.60
C ARG A 478 25.13 31.43 30.50
N PHE A 479 24.08 30.60 30.49
CA PHE A 479 22.99 30.72 29.54
C PHE A 479 21.96 31.78 29.96
N LEU A 480 21.47 31.72 31.20
CA LEU A 480 20.33 32.51 31.67
C LEU A 480 20.67 33.66 32.63
N GLY A 481 21.92 33.80 33.07
CA GLY A 481 22.35 34.81 34.04
C GLY A 481 22.26 34.37 35.50
N GLN A 482 22.84 35.17 36.40
CA GLN A 482 22.91 34.88 37.85
C GLN A 482 21.64 35.26 38.60
N GLU A 483 20.79 36.13 38.04
CA GLU A 483 19.50 36.47 38.67
C GLU A 483 18.50 35.32 38.60
N ILE A 484 18.59 34.50 37.55
CA ILE A 484 17.71 33.35 37.33
C ILE A 484 18.31 32.08 37.96
N VAL A 485 19.64 31.93 37.92
CA VAL A 485 20.34 30.71 38.35
C VAL A 485 21.27 30.97 39.52
N ASP A 486 20.99 30.36 40.68
CA ASP A 486 21.88 30.39 41.84
C ASP A 486 22.87 29.21 41.78
N VAL A 487 24.12 29.55 41.49
CA VAL A 487 25.23 28.60 41.37
C VAL A 487 25.68 28.06 42.73
N GLN A 488 25.42 28.75 43.84
CA GLN A 488 25.85 28.31 45.17
C GLN A 488 24.89 27.30 45.78
N THR A 489 23.58 27.52 45.61
CA THR A 489 22.54 26.65 46.16
C THR A 489 22.06 25.59 45.19
N HIS A 490 22.52 25.62 43.94
CA HIS A 490 22.08 24.73 42.85
C HIS A 490 20.56 24.81 42.67
N THR A 491 20.02 26.03 42.60
CA THR A 491 18.58 26.27 42.43
C THR A 491 18.30 27.32 41.37
N VAL A 492 17.11 27.25 40.78
CA VAL A 492 16.56 28.32 39.93
C VAL A 492 15.65 29.20 40.78
N ALA A 493 15.77 30.52 40.64
CA ALA A 493 14.98 31.48 41.39
C ALA A 493 13.48 31.39 41.03
N GLY A 494 12.61 31.32 42.05
CA GLY A 494 11.16 31.37 41.88
C GLY A 494 10.65 32.80 41.62
N LEU A 495 11.07 33.40 40.50
CA LEU A 495 10.69 34.77 40.11
C LEU A 495 9.23 34.82 39.65
N SER A 496 8.55 35.97 39.87
CA SER A 496 7.26 36.25 39.20
C SER A 496 7.46 36.39 37.68
N ASP A 497 6.37 36.39 36.91
CA ASP A 497 6.42 36.48 35.45
C ASP A 497 7.14 37.76 35.01
N GLU A 498 6.76 38.90 35.59
CA GLU A 498 7.35 40.21 35.29
C GLU A 498 8.84 40.24 35.65
N ARG A 499 9.18 39.72 36.84
CA ARG A 499 10.57 39.68 37.31
C ARG A 499 11.46 38.77 36.48
N LEU A 500 10.91 37.69 35.93
CA LEU A 500 11.64 36.80 35.03
C LEU A 500 11.92 37.49 33.69
N VAL A 501 10.92 38.17 33.12
CA VAL A 501 11.09 38.94 31.87
C VAL A 501 12.08 40.09 32.04
N GLU A 502 12.03 40.81 33.16
CA GLU A 502 13.01 41.86 33.51
C GLU A 502 14.43 41.32 33.65
N ALA A 503 14.60 40.14 34.29
CA ALA A 503 15.90 39.50 34.44
C ALA A 503 16.48 39.08 33.08
N LEU A 504 15.64 38.52 32.19
CA LEU A 504 16.04 38.19 30.81
C LEU A 504 16.45 39.44 30.03
N SER A 505 15.68 40.53 30.13
CA SER A 505 16.00 41.81 29.49
C SER A 505 17.34 42.38 29.97
N SER A 506 17.55 42.39 31.28
CA SER A 506 18.78 42.90 31.91
C SER A 506 20.01 42.10 31.46
N GLU A 507 19.88 40.78 31.39
CA GLU A 507 20.92 39.87 30.94
C GLU A 507 21.27 40.06 29.45
N LEU A 508 20.29 40.40 28.60
CA LEU A 508 20.53 40.78 27.20
C LEU A 508 21.28 42.10 27.08
N GLN A 509 20.90 43.11 27.88
CA GLN A 509 21.49 44.45 27.84
C GLN A 509 22.92 44.49 28.39
N ALA A 510 23.22 43.71 29.43
CA ALA A 510 24.55 43.62 30.03
C ALA A 510 25.62 43.14 29.02
N ASN A 511 25.21 42.36 28.02
CA ASN A 511 26.11 41.76 27.02
C ASN A 511 26.09 42.48 25.66
N ALA A 512 25.23 43.47 25.44
CA ALA A 512 25.25 44.30 24.24
C ALA A 512 26.41 45.32 24.23
N GLY A 513 27.16 45.43 25.33
CA GLY A 513 28.29 46.34 25.52
C GLY A 513 29.69 45.69 25.50
N GLU A 514 29.79 44.37 25.32
CA GLU A 514 31.04 43.61 25.10
C GLU A 514 31.13 43.11 23.65
#